data_AF-A0A4R4RJW7-F1
#
_entry.id   AF-A0A4R4RJW7-F1
#
_cell.length_a   1.000
_cell.length_b   1.000
_cell.length_c   1.000
_cell.angle_alpha   90.00
_cell.angle_beta   90.00
_cell.angle_gamma   90.00
#
_symmetry.space_group_name_H-M   'P 1'
#
loop_
_entity.id
_entity.type
_entity.pdbx_description
1 polymer ?
#
loop_
_entity_poly.entity_id
_entity_poly.type
_entity_poly.pdbx_seq_one_letter_code
_entity_poly.pdbx_strand_id
1 'polypeptide(L)' 'MSPANEAPEQRFAPAYRAHCPTCHRSGREFTSYGNAEEAARGHAGKHIHTTYVLDQYGIRVVGSVQRPGGDPEP' A
#
# COMPACT_ATOMS: atom_id res chain seq x y z
N MET A 1 7.80 8.82 -39.99
CA MET A 1 6.88 8.09 -39.10
C MET A 1 7.74 7.27 -38.16
N SER A 2 8.00 7.79 -36.96
CA SER A 2 8.81 7.08 -35.96
C SER A 2 7.92 6.05 -35.26
N PRO A 3 8.34 4.77 -35.11
CA PRO A 3 7.60 3.83 -34.29
C PRO A 3 7.66 4.31 -32.84
N ALA A 4 6.49 4.47 -32.25
CA ALA A 4 6.35 4.77 -30.83
C ALA A 4 7.09 3.70 -30.03
N ASN A 5 7.93 4.14 -29.11
CA ASN A 5 8.63 3.33 -28.15
C ASN A 5 7.59 2.72 -27.22
N GLU A 6 6.99 1.60 -27.61
CA GLU A 6 6.03 0.84 -26.82
C GLU A 6 6.79 0.20 -25.65
N ALA A 7 6.85 0.89 -24.51
CA ALA A 7 7.31 0.32 -23.26
C ALA A 7 6.39 -0.85 -22.87
N PRO A 8 6.83 -2.12 -22.94
CA PRO A 8 5.96 -3.27 -22.63
C PRO A 8 5.74 -3.47 -21.12
N GLU A 9 6.28 -2.59 -20.28
CA GLU A 9 6.39 -2.79 -18.83
C GLU A 9 5.09 -2.46 -18.06
N GLN A 10 4.08 -1.91 -18.71
CA GLN A 10 2.80 -1.56 -18.05
C GLN A 10 1.80 -2.73 -17.93
N ARG A 11 2.12 -3.94 -18.38
CA ARG A 11 1.10 -4.99 -18.47
C ARG A 11 0.60 -5.54 -17.13
N PHE A 12 1.38 -5.55 -16.06
CA PHE A 12 0.94 -5.96 -14.72
C PHE A 12 1.93 -5.44 -13.65
N ALA A 13 2.01 -4.13 -13.44
CA ALA A 13 2.65 -3.66 -12.22
C ALA A 13 1.83 -4.18 -11.03
N PRO A 14 2.44 -4.88 -10.05
CA PRO A 14 1.68 -5.48 -8.98
C PRO A 14 0.87 -4.42 -8.23
N ALA A 15 -0.45 -4.56 -8.26
CA ALA A 15 -1.37 -3.62 -7.65
C ALA A 15 -1.36 -3.80 -6.13
N TYR A 16 -0.43 -3.13 -5.46
CA TYR A 16 -0.38 -3.11 -4.00
C TYR A 16 -1.40 -2.12 -3.43
N ARG A 17 -2.04 -2.49 -2.32
CA ARG A 17 -2.99 -1.63 -1.60
C ARG A 17 -2.82 -1.73 -0.10
N ALA A 18 -2.87 -0.60 0.60
CA ALA A 18 -3.01 -0.61 2.05
C ALA A 18 -4.39 -1.18 2.44
N HIS A 19 -4.41 -1.89 3.56
CA HIS A 19 -5.58 -2.53 4.14
C HIS A 19 -5.56 -2.37 5.66
N CYS A 20 -6.67 -1.88 6.20
CA CYS A 20 -6.90 -1.76 7.64
C CYS A 20 -8.07 -2.67 8.05
N PRO A 21 -7.85 -3.73 8.85
CA PRO A 21 -8.90 -4.65 9.28
C PRO A 21 -9.94 -3.97 10.19
N THR A 22 -9.54 -2.94 10.97
CA THR A 22 -10.45 -2.22 11.86
C THR A 22 -11.44 -1.34 11.11
N CYS A 23 -10.97 -0.67 10.05
CA CYS A 23 -11.82 0.20 9.24
C CYS A 23 -12.54 -0.54 8.11
N HIS A 24 -12.12 -1.77 7.79
CA HIS A 24 -12.48 -2.49 6.57
C HIS A 24 -12.18 -1.71 5.26
N ARG A 25 -11.31 -0.68 5.35
CA ARG A 25 -10.94 0.20 4.23
C ARG A 25 -9.69 -0.33 3.52
N SER A 26 -9.70 -0.30 2.19
CA SER A 26 -8.60 -0.78 1.35
C SER A 26 -8.43 0.05 0.07
N GLY A 27 -7.20 0.24 -0.40
CA GLY A 27 -6.86 0.76 -1.72
C GLY A 27 -7.33 2.18 -2.08
N ARG A 28 -8.63 2.39 -2.35
CA ARG A 28 -9.16 3.64 -2.92
C ARG A 28 -9.07 4.85 -2.00
N GLU A 29 -9.31 4.67 -0.70
CA GLU A 29 -9.09 5.74 0.29
C GLU A 29 -7.61 6.01 0.56
N PHE A 30 -6.74 5.12 0.07
CA PHE A 30 -5.30 5.18 0.26
C PHE A 30 -4.55 5.66 -1.00
N THR A 31 -5.24 5.81 -2.13
CA THR A 31 -4.65 6.27 -3.40
C THR A 31 -4.07 7.69 -3.31
N SER A 32 -4.40 8.46 -2.26
CA SER A 32 -3.77 9.76 -1.98
C SER A 32 -2.31 9.66 -1.52
N TYR A 33 -1.84 8.47 -1.13
CA TYR A 33 -0.44 8.24 -0.77
C TYR A 33 0.26 7.61 -1.98
N GLY A 34 1.44 8.12 -2.33
CA GLY A 34 2.14 7.75 -3.57
C GLY A 34 2.37 6.25 -3.74
N ASN A 35 2.44 5.49 -2.63
CA ASN A 35 2.48 4.03 -2.62
C ASN A 35 1.69 3.44 -1.44
N ALA A 36 1.48 2.11 -1.49
CA ALA A 36 0.70 1.37 -0.51
C ALA A 36 1.33 1.33 0.89
N GLU A 37 2.66 1.40 1.00
CA GLU A 37 3.36 1.38 2.30
C GLU A 37 3.21 2.70 3.04
N GLU A 38 3.39 3.81 2.35
CA GLU A 38 3.13 5.16 2.88
C GLU A 38 1.67 5.33 3.28
N ALA A 39 0.74 4.79 2.49
CA ALA A 39 -0.66 4.72 2.88
C ALA A 39 -0.88 3.94 4.19
N ALA A 40 -0.28 2.76 4.29
CA ALA A 40 -0.41 1.93 5.48
C ALA A 40 0.15 2.65 6.71
N ARG A 41 1.31 3.30 6.58
CA ARG A 41 1.95 4.05 7.66
C ARG A 41 1.14 5.29 8.05
N GLY A 42 0.70 6.06 7.08
CA GLY A 42 -0.12 7.25 7.29
C GLY A 42 -1.45 6.92 7.97
N HIS A 43 -2.11 5.83 7.57
CA HIS A 43 -3.33 5.39 8.22
C HIS A 43 -3.09 4.89 9.65
N ALA A 44 -2.05 4.08 9.84
CA ALA A 44 -1.71 3.56 11.16
C ALA A 44 -1.40 4.68 12.15
N GLY A 45 -0.63 5.70 11.74
CA GLY A 45 -0.31 6.85 12.57
C GLY A 45 -1.52 7.76 12.83
N LYS A 46 -2.34 8.04 11.82
CA LYS A 46 -3.48 8.97 11.95
C LYS A 46 -4.65 8.39 12.77
N HIS A 47 -4.92 7.10 12.61
CA HIS A 47 -6.09 6.45 13.19
C HIS A 47 -5.77 5.48 14.33
N ILE A 48 -4.49 5.30 14.66
CA ILE A 48 -4.04 4.37 15.73
C ILE A 48 -4.52 2.93 15.44
N HIS A 49 -4.50 2.51 14.17
CA HIS A 49 -4.91 1.18 13.72
C HIS A 49 -3.73 0.39 13.15
N THR A 50 -3.72 -0.92 13.34
CA THR A 50 -2.76 -1.76 12.60
C THR A 50 -3.17 -1.81 11.15
N THR A 51 -2.26 -1.50 10.23
CA THR A 51 -2.51 -1.46 8.79
C THR A 51 -1.40 -2.23 8.08
N TYR A 52 -1.70 -2.91 6.97
CA TYR A 52 -0.70 -3.64 6.19
C TYR A 52 -0.96 -3.52 4.69
N VAL A 53 0.00 -3.95 3.89
CA VAL A 53 -0.13 -3.95 2.43
C VAL A 53 -0.62 -5.32 1.97
N LEU A 54 -1.58 -5.30 1.05
CA LEU A 54 -2.01 -6.44 0.25
C LEU A 54 -1.45 -6.31 -1.15
N ASP A 55 -1.06 -7.43 -1.75
CA ASP A 55 -0.76 -7.51 -3.18
C ASP A 55 -2.04 -7.57 -4.04
N GLN A 56 -1.85 -7.72 -5.34
CA GLN A 56 -2.92 -7.81 -6.33
C GLN A 56 -3.84 -9.02 -6.16
N TYR A 57 -3.39 -10.06 -5.45
CA TYR A 57 -4.15 -11.26 -5.15
C TYR A 57 -4.85 -11.17 -3.78
N GLY A 58 -4.71 -10.05 -3.08
CA GLY A 58 -5.24 -9.88 -1.73
C GLY A 58 -4.42 -10.62 -0.66
N ILE A 59 -3.19 -11.03 -0.98
CA ILE A 59 -2.28 -11.67 -0.04
C ILE A 59 -1.52 -10.59 0.71
N ARG A 60 -1.38 -10.76 2.03
CA ARG A 60 -0.62 -9.83 2.86
C ARG A 60 0.86 -9.90 2.53
N VAL A 61 1.45 -8.75 2.22
CA VAL A 61 2.90 -8.61 2.03
C VAL A 61 3.58 -8.75 3.40
N VAL A 62 4.54 -9.66 3.52
CA VAL A 62 5.32 -9.86 4.75
C VAL A 62 6.17 -8.61 5.03
N GLY A 63 6.31 -8.23 6.30
CA GLY A 63 7.04 -7.01 6.68
C GLY A 63 6.28 -5.70 6.50
N SER A 64 5.15 -5.69 5.79
CA SER A 64 4.36 -4.47 5.54
C SER A 64 3.48 -4.00 6.71
N VAL A 65 3.50 -4.72 7.84
CA VAL A 65 2.63 -4.44 8.99
C VAL A 65 3.09 -3.16 9.67
N GLN A 66 2.27 -2.12 9.58
CA GLN A 66 2.40 -0.86 10.28
C GLN A 66 1.54 -0.93 11.53
N ARG A 67 2.18 -0.88 12.71
CA ARG A 67 1.48 -0.81 14.00
C ARG A 67 1.38 0.65 14.45
N PRO A 68 0.29 1.03 15.10
CA PRO A 68 0.19 2.35 15.68
C PRO A 68 1.17 2.47 16.86
N GLY A 69 1.90 3.58 16.93
CA GLY A 69 2.89 3.79 17.99
C GLY A 69 4.13 2.89 17.87
N GLY A 70 4.50 2.49 16.64
CA GLY A 70 5.86 2.05 16.40
C GLY A 70 6.80 3.23 16.56
N ASP A 71 7.15 3.55 17.80
CA ASP A 71 8.42 4.22 18.08
C ASP A 71 9.49 3.44 17.31
N PRO A 72 10.39 4.11 16.57
CA PRO A 72 11.59 3.43 16.13
C PRO A 72 12.28 2.93 17.40
N GLU A 73 12.33 1.61 17.62
CA GLU A 73 13.22 1.08 18.64
C GLU A 73 14.64 1.61 18.33
N PRO A 74 15.38 2.08 19.36
CA PRO A 74 16.65 2.80 19.20
C PRO A 74 17.76 1.97 18.54
#